data_AF-A0A399EIQ5-F1
#
_entry.id   AF-A0A399EIQ5-F1
#
_cell.length_a   1.000
_cell.length_b   1.000
_cell.length_c   1.000
_cell.angle_alpha   90.00
_cell.angle_beta   90.00
_cell.angle_gamma   90.00
#
_symmetry.space_group_name_H-M   'P 1'
#
loop_
_entity.id
_entity.type
_entity.pdbx_description
1 polymer ?
#
loop_
_entity_poly.entity_id
_entity_poly.type
_entity_poly.pdbx_seq_one_letter_code
_entity_poly.pdbx_strand_id
1 'polypeptide(L)'
;MLVLPHPHLPLQASKGAGLRARALQAYLLELRAALQPYAPIPPVHLLVLDEPDWKARTRHPYGFPFQRTSLREGLYIFVPARYPERLLWRLREALVLAGKRLGEPLGQVEAFLDINLGHEYAHAVAVAWGLRVRVRWVDEFLANYLFLLALQKARPELYPEARRWGRWLAALAPSQPSLGSYEARARTLADQLWFQGRFTTEAADLVEARGDELLRGLLAAAPLSRSTVHRLLVSLEPSLRAWFAGFAPKRRGGV
;
A
#
# COMPACT_ATOMS: atom_id res chain seq x y z
N MET A 1 -22.33 17.25 2.48
CA MET A 1 -21.04 16.71 2.01
C MET A 1 -20.30 17.81 1.28
N LEU A 2 -19.01 17.99 1.54
CA LEU A 2 -18.14 18.92 0.80
C LEU A 2 -17.69 18.23 -0.49
N VAL A 3 -17.74 18.95 -1.61
CA VAL A 3 -17.20 18.48 -2.89
C VAL A 3 -16.21 19.53 -3.39
N LEU A 4 -14.97 19.11 -3.62
CA LEU A 4 -13.91 19.94 -4.19
C LEU A 4 -13.50 19.36 -5.54
N PRO A 5 -13.86 20.00 -6.65
CA PRO A 5 -13.41 19.56 -7.96
C PRO A 5 -11.90 19.73 -8.08
N HIS A 6 -11.24 18.77 -8.70
CA HIS A 6 -9.83 18.85 -9.06
C HIS A 6 -9.62 17.97 -10.30
N PRO A 7 -8.88 18.42 -11.33
CA PRO A 7 -8.76 17.68 -12.59
C PRO A 7 -8.10 16.30 -12.43
N HIS A 8 -7.31 16.10 -11.39
CA HIS A 8 -6.54 14.86 -11.19
C HIS A 8 -6.92 14.08 -9.93
N LEU A 9 -7.51 14.76 -8.94
CA LEU A 9 -7.83 14.15 -7.65
C LEU A 9 -9.12 14.72 -7.07
N PRO A 10 -10.29 14.58 -7.75
CA PRO A 10 -11.55 15.12 -7.25
C PRO A 10 -11.83 14.60 -5.84
N LEU A 11 -12.22 15.50 -4.94
CA LEU A 11 -12.38 15.20 -3.52
C LEU A 11 -13.84 15.33 -3.07
N GLN A 12 -14.32 14.35 -2.32
CA GLN A 12 -15.59 14.41 -1.58
C GLN A 12 -15.32 14.12 -0.10
N ALA A 13 -15.91 14.92 0.78
CA ALA A 13 -15.69 14.78 2.22
C ALA A 13 -16.99 14.92 3.03
N SER A 14 -17.14 14.11 4.07
CA SER A 14 -18.24 14.24 5.04
C SER A 14 -18.19 15.58 5.79
N LYS A 15 -19.30 15.94 6.43
CA LYS A 15 -19.39 17.20 7.20
C LYS A 15 -18.32 17.19 8.31
N GLY A 16 -17.55 18.28 8.42
CA GLY A 16 -16.46 18.41 9.39
C GLY A 16 -15.11 17.80 8.97
N ALA A 17 -15.06 17.00 7.90
CA ALA A 17 -13.82 16.35 7.46
C ALA A 17 -12.97 17.19 6.49
N GLY A 18 -13.38 18.43 6.18
CA GLY A 18 -12.80 19.23 5.10
C GLY A 18 -11.30 19.54 5.23
N LEU A 19 -10.81 19.78 6.45
CA LEU A 19 -9.38 20.05 6.69
C LEU A 19 -8.54 18.80 6.43
N ARG A 20 -8.90 17.67 7.05
CA ARG A 20 -8.24 16.37 6.82
C ARG A 20 -8.27 16.00 5.34
N ALA A 21 -9.42 16.17 4.69
CA ALA A 21 -9.58 15.85 3.29
C ALA A 21 -8.65 16.65 2.37
N ARG A 22 -8.50 17.96 2.63
CA ARG A 22 -7.53 18.80 1.90
C ARG A 22 -6.08 18.40 2.15
N ALA A 23 -5.72 18.08 3.39
CA ALA A 23 -4.37 17.62 3.72
C ALA A 23 -4.01 16.32 2.98
N LEU A 24 -4.92 15.34 2.98
CA LEU A 24 -4.75 14.08 2.26
C LEU A 24 -4.73 14.28 0.73
N GLN A 25 -5.57 15.17 0.20
CA GLN A 25 -5.56 15.52 -1.23
C GLN A 25 -4.21 16.13 -1.62
N ALA A 26 -3.69 17.08 -0.84
CA ALA A 26 -2.39 17.71 -1.10
C ALA A 26 -1.27 16.67 -1.12
N TYR A 27 -1.22 15.80 -0.11
CA TYR A 27 -0.26 14.71 -0.04
C TYR A 27 -0.31 13.79 -1.27
N LEU A 28 -1.50 13.36 -1.70
CA LEU A 28 -1.63 12.50 -2.88
C LEU A 28 -1.28 13.22 -4.20
N LEU A 29 -1.50 14.53 -4.28
CA LEU A 29 -1.08 15.33 -5.44
C LEU A 29 0.43 15.43 -5.55
N GLU A 30 1.16 15.52 -4.43
CA GLU A 30 2.62 15.47 -4.41
C GLU A 30 3.14 14.11 -4.90
N LEU A 31 2.56 12.99 -4.41
CA LEU A 31 2.91 11.66 -4.90
C LEU A 31 2.60 11.49 -6.40
N ARG A 32 1.46 12.03 -6.85
CA ARG A 32 1.11 12.05 -8.27
C ARG A 32 2.17 12.79 -9.09
N ALA A 33 2.65 13.94 -8.61
CA ALA A 33 3.65 14.73 -9.33
C ALA A 33 4.96 13.96 -9.54
N ALA A 34 5.33 13.08 -8.60
CA ALA A 34 6.49 12.19 -8.74
C ALA A 34 6.26 11.03 -9.74
N LEU A 35 5.03 10.55 -9.89
CA LEU A 35 4.71 9.39 -10.74
C LEU A 35 4.26 9.76 -12.17
N GLN A 36 3.63 10.92 -12.36
CA GLN A 36 3.13 11.36 -13.67
C GLN A 36 4.18 11.40 -14.80
N PRO A 37 5.50 11.60 -14.57
CA PRO A 37 6.46 11.62 -15.66
C PRO A 37 6.67 10.24 -16.32
N TYR A 38 6.31 9.15 -15.64
CA TYR A 38 6.51 7.79 -16.17
C TYR A 38 5.43 7.36 -17.16
N ALA A 39 4.17 7.68 -16.86
CA ALA A 39 3.04 7.44 -17.75
C ALA A 39 1.82 8.26 -17.30
N PRO A 40 0.85 8.56 -18.19
CA PRO A 40 -0.36 9.29 -17.83
C PRO A 40 -1.13 8.62 -16.68
N ILE A 41 -1.57 9.43 -15.71
CA ILE A 41 -2.40 8.99 -14.59
C ILE A 41 -3.77 9.66 -14.74
N PRO A 42 -4.86 8.88 -14.98
CA PRO A 42 -6.21 9.42 -15.05
C PRO A 42 -6.66 9.92 -13.66
N PRO A 43 -7.79 10.66 -13.58
CA PRO A 43 -8.29 11.15 -12.31
C PRO A 43 -8.55 10.02 -11.30
N VAL A 44 -8.13 10.22 -10.05
CA VAL A 44 -8.41 9.32 -8.92
C VAL A 44 -9.27 10.04 -7.90
N HIS A 45 -10.48 9.56 -7.66
CA HIS A 45 -11.43 10.19 -6.76
C HIS A 45 -11.09 9.85 -5.30
N LEU A 46 -10.89 10.89 -4.48
CA LEU A 46 -10.67 10.75 -3.04
C LEU A 46 -11.98 10.96 -2.29
N LEU A 47 -12.36 9.99 -1.47
CA LEU A 47 -13.54 10.05 -0.60
C LEU A 47 -13.11 9.96 0.86
N VAL A 48 -13.29 11.06 1.61
CA VAL A 48 -12.96 11.15 3.04
C VAL A 48 -14.26 11.18 3.84
N LEU A 49 -14.70 10.00 4.28
CA LEU A 49 -16.08 9.81 4.73
C LEU A 49 -16.16 9.49 6.21
N ASP A 50 -17.19 9.96 6.89
CA ASP A 50 -17.59 9.42 8.18
C ASP A 50 -18.30 8.06 8.00
N GLU A 51 -18.63 7.40 9.11
CA GLU A 51 -19.21 6.05 9.06
C GLU A 51 -20.58 5.98 8.35
N PRO A 52 -21.53 6.91 8.58
CA PRO A 52 -22.79 6.95 7.82
C PRO A 52 -22.58 7.09 6.30
N ASP A 53 -21.80 8.09 5.86
CA ASP A 53 -21.56 8.33 4.43
C ASP A 53 -20.76 7.18 3.79
N TRP A 54 -19.87 6.53 4.54
CA TRP A 54 -19.13 5.36 4.11
C TRP A 54 -20.06 4.17 3.84
N LYS A 55 -20.94 3.84 4.79
CA LYS A 55 -21.92 2.75 4.66
C LYS A 55 -22.88 2.96 3.48
N ALA A 56 -23.18 4.22 3.15
CA ALA A 56 -24.00 4.54 1.99
C ALA A 56 -23.31 4.26 0.63
N ARG A 57 -21.97 4.13 0.60
CA ARG A 57 -21.19 4.04 -0.65
C ARG A 57 -20.45 2.72 -0.84
N THR A 58 -20.26 1.96 0.23
CA THR A 58 -19.51 0.71 0.18
C THR A 58 -19.93 -0.27 1.28
N ARG A 59 -19.78 -1.56 1.00
CA ARG A 59 -19.96 -2.65 1.98
C ARG A 59 -18.66 -2.97 2.72
N HIS A 60 -17.54 -2.36 2.34
CA HIS A 60 -16.27 -2.53 3.05
C HIS A 60 -16.40 -2.00 4.50
N PRO A 61 -15.83 -2.68 5.50
CA PRO A 61 -15.84 -2.20 6.88
C PRO A 61 -15.24 -0.78 7.00
N TYR A 62 -15.86 0.08 7.80
CA TYR A 62 -15.35 1.43 8.06
C TYR A 62 -14.03 1.35 8.84
N GLY A 63 -12.99 2.03 8.36
CA GLY A 63 -11.72 2.17 9.08
C GLY A 63 -10.49 2.14 8.19
N PHE A 64 -10.11 0.99 7.63
CA PHE A 64 -8.93 0.94 6.78
C PHE A 64 -9.17 1.67 5.46
N PRO A 65 -8.23 2.55 5.03
CA PRO A 65 -8.26 3.07 3.68
C PRO A 65 -8.22 1.94 2.66
N PHE A 66 -8.87 2.11 1.52
CA PHE A 66 -8.78 1.13 0.45
C PHE A 66 -8.99 1.76 -0.93
N GLN A 67 -8.33 1.19 -1.93
CA GLN A 67 -8.53 1.47 -3.34
C GLN A 67 -9.67 0.64 -3.93
N ARG A 68 -10.50 1.25 -4.79
CA ARG A 68 -11.52 0.57 -5.58
C ARG A 68 -11.49 1.02 -7.03
N THR A 69 -11.47 0.05 -7.94
CA THR A 69 -11.67 0.29 -9.37
C THR A 69 -13.10 -0.06 -9.75
N SER A 70 -13.81 0.86 -10.39
CA SER A 70 -15.11 0.64 -11.02
C SER A 70 -14.98 0.78 -12.52
N LEU A 71 -15.44 -0.21 -13.30
CA LEU A 71 -15.43 -0.15 -14.76
C LEU A 71 -16.30 0.99 -15.32
N ARG A 72 -17.31 1.43 -14.56
CA ARG A 72 -18.22 2.51 -14.96
C ARG A 72 -17.86 3.87 -14.38
N GLU A 73 -17.21 3.87 -13.22
CA GLU A 73 -17.09 5.08 -12.40
C GLU A 73 -15.63 5.54 -12.20
N GLY A 74 -14.64 4.72 -12.57
CA GLY A 74 -13.22 5.09 -12.51
C GLY A 74 -12.47 4.59 -11.28
N LEU A 75 -11.43 5.33 -10.86
CA LEU A 75 -10.52 4.98 -9.76
C LEU A 75 -10.90 5.74 -8.50
N TYR A 76 -11.04 5.02 -7.39
CA TYR A 76 -11.47 5.56 -6.11
C TYR A 76 -10.53 5.17 -4.97
N ILE A 77 -10.37 6.08 -4.03
CA ILE A 77 -9.73 5.83 -2.74
C ILE A 77 -10.68 6.27 -1.64
N PHE A 78 -10.99 5.34 -0.75
CA PHE A 78 -11.83 5.59 0.42
C PHE A 78 -10.94 5.74 1.64
N VAL A 79 -11.18 6.79 2.43
CA VAL A 79 -10.45 7.09 3.66
C VAL A 79 -11.44 7.49 4.74
N PRO A 80 -11.29 7.03 6.00
CA PRO A 80 -12.16 7.51 7.07
C PRO A 80 -11.86 8.98 7.40
N ALA A 81 -12.92 9.73 7.69
CA ALA A 81 -12.84 11.08 8.24
C ALA A 81 -12.18 11.08 9.62
N ARG A 82 -12.33 9.99 10.37
CA ARG A 82 -11.60 9.71 11.61
C ARG A 82 -11.41 8.21 11.74
N TYR A 83 -10.18 7.78 12.02
CA TYR A 83 -9.91 6.36 12.28
C TYR A 83 -10.69 5.88 13.52
N PRO A 84 -11.41 4.76 13.44
CA PRO A 84 -12.08 4.18 14.60
C PRO A 84 -11.10 3.87 15.72
N GLU A 85 -11.43 4.22 16.96
CA GLU A 85 -10.54 3.97 18.11
C GLU A 85 -10.23 2.48 18.29
N ARG A 86 -11.22 1.61 18.03
CA ARG A 86 -11.03 0.16 18.04
C ARG A 86 -9.99 -0.30 17.01
N LEU A 87 -9.94 0.32 15.84
CA LEU A 87 -8.93 0.01 14.83
C LEU A 87 -7.54 0.40 15.33
N LEU A 88 -7.40 1.63 15.82
CA LEU A 88 -6.14 2.16 16.35
C LEU A 88 -5.63 1.30 17.53
N TRP A 89 -6.52 0.91 18.44
CA TRP A 89 -6.19 0.02 19.55
C TRP A 89 -5.65 -1.33 19.06
N ARG A 90 -6.35 -2.00 18.13
CA ARG A 90 -5.92 -3.30 17.61
C ARG A 90 -4.58 -3.23 16.87
N LEU A 91 -4.31 -2.14 16.16
CA LEU A 91 -3.02 -1.91 15.54
C LEU A 91 -1.92 -1.71 16.59
N ARG A 92 -2.15 -0.87 17.60
CA ARG A 92 -1.21 -0.68 18.72
C ARG A 92 -0.91 -2.00 19.43
N GLU A 93 -1.95 -2.78 19.76
CA GLU A 93 -1.81 -4.09 20.40
C GLU A 93 -0.94 -5.05 19.57
N ALA A 94 -1.19 -5.14 18.26
CA ALA A 94 -0.38 -5.98 17.37
C ALA A 94 1.08 -5.51 17.30
N LEU A 95 1.31 -4.19 17.28
CA LEU A 95 2.63 -3.59 17.05
C LEU A 95 3.49 -3.43 18.30
N VAL A 96 2.91 -3.42 19.50
CA VAL A 96 3.67 -3.35 20.77
C VAL A 96 4.68 -4.49 20.88
N LEU A 97 4.32 -5.69 20.42
CA LEU A 97 5.23 -6.84 20.42
C LEU A 97 6.39 -6.65 19.43
N ALA A 98 6.14 -6.03 18.27
CA ALA A 98 7.19 -5.71 17.30
C ALA A 98 8.16 -4.66 17.85
N GLY A 99 7.64 -3.57 18.46
CA GLY A 99 8.45 -2.54 19.08
C GLY A 99 9.37 -3.10 20.17
N LYS A 100 8.85 -3.97 21.05
CA LYS A 100 9.65 -4.66 22.08
C LYS A 100 10.78 -5.49 21.48
N ARG A 101 10.53 -6.22 20.38
CA ARG A 101 11.55 -7.05 19.70
C ARG A 101 12.66 -6.21 19.06
N LEU A 102 12.31 -5.04 18.55
CA LEU A 102 13.24 -4.14 17.87
C LEU A 102 13.93 -3.15 18.81
N GLY A 103 13.48 -3.05 20.07
CA GLY A 103 14.00 -2.07 21.02
C GLY A 103 13.65 -0.62 20.65
N GLU A 104 12.60 -0.42 19.84
CA GLU A 104 12.19 0.89 19.34
C GLU A 104 10.80 1.29 19.90
N PRO A 105 10.57 2.55 20.31
CA PRO A 105 9.27 3.02 20.77
C PRO A 105 8.27 3.09 19.62
N LEU A 106 7.01 2.72 19.88
CA LEU A 106 5.95 2.79 18.87
C LEU A 106 5.66 4.24 18.46
N GLY A 107 5.57 4.46 17.15
CA GLY A 107 5.21 5.74 16.53
C GLY A 107 3.70 5.95 16.53
N GLN A 108 3.27 7.08 15.97
CA GLN A 108 1.84 7.38 15.87
C GLN A 108 1.20 6.53 14.77
N VAL A 109 0.31 5.61 15.16
CA VAL A 109 -0.38 4.69 14.23
C VAL A 109 -1.25 5.46 13.23
N GLU A 110 -1.82 6.58 13.65
CA GLU A 110 -2.59 7.47 12.79
C GLU A 110 -1.74 8.07 11.67
N ALA A 111 -0.53 8.54 12.00
CA ALA A 111 0.41 9.06 11.01
C ALA A 111 0.86 7.96 10.04
N PHE A 112 1.10 6.74 10.53
CA PHE A 112 1.34 5.58 9.68
C PHE A 112 0.22 5.32 8.68
N LEU A 113 -1.04 5.32 9.13
CA LEU A 113 -2.19 5.07 8.27
C LEU A 113 -2.36 6.17 7.21
N ASP A 114 -2.05 7.42 7.55
CA ASP A 114 -2.07 8.55 6.61
C ASP A 114 -0.92 8.47 5.60
N ILE A 115 0.31 8.15 6.03
CA ILE A 115 1.45 7.91 5.13
C ILE A 115 1.14 6.75 4.17
N ASN A 116 0.62 5.64 4.70
CA ASN A 116 0.26 4.46 3.93
C ASN A 116 -0.91 4.69 2.97
N LEU A 117 -1.59 5.85 2.99
CA LEU A 117 -2.53 6.20 1.94
C LEU A 117 -1.87 6.26 0.55
N GLY A 118 -0.57 6.55 0.49
CA GLY A 118 0.20 6.50 -0.76
C GLY A 118 0.23 5.11 -1.39
N HIS A 119 0.12 4.03 -0.59
CA HIS A 119 0.00 2.66 -1.09
C HIS A 119 -1.35 2.41 -1.79
N GLU A 120 -2.46 2.92 -1.24
CA GLU A 120 -3.77 2.83 -1.91
C GLU A 120 -3.80 3.66 -3.21
N TYR A 121 -3.10 4.79 -3.23
CA TYR A 121 -2.92 5.57 -4.45
C TYR A 121 -2.08 4.82 -5.48
N ALA A 122 -1.01 4.15 -5.05
CA ALA A 122 -0.17 3.34 -5.92
C ALA A 122 -0.94 2.16 -6.53
N HIS A 123 -1.90 1.55 -5.83
CA HIS A 123 -2.83 0.57 -6.43
C HIS A 123 -3.64 1.17 -7.59
N ALA A 124 -4.14 2.39 -7.44
CA ALA A 124 -4.88 3.08 -8.50
C ALA A 124 -3.98 3.38 -9.71
N VAL A 125 -2.73 3.79 -9.47
CA VAL A 125 -1.73 4.02 -10.51
C VAL A 125 -1.36 2.71 -11.22
N ALA A 126 -1.13 1.62 -10.48
CA ALA A 126 -0.83 0.31 -11.05
C ALA A 126 -1.96 -0.21 -11.96
N VAL A 127 -3.23 0.08 -11.62
CA VAL A 127 -4.37 -0.20 -12.51
C VAL A 127 -4.29 0.65 -13.77
N ALA A 128 -4.07 1.95 -13.65
CA ALA A 128 -4.01 2.87 -14.79
C ALA A 128 -2.91 2.52 -15.79
N TRP A 129 -1.77 2.04 -15.29
CA TRP A 129 -0.60 1.68 -16.11
C TRP A 129 -0.61 0.22 -16.57
N GLY A 130 -1.70 -0.53 -16.35
CA GLY A 130 -1.78 -1.93 -16.77
C GLY A 130 -0.81 -2.87 -16.04
N LEU A 131 -0.34 -2.48 -14.84
CA LEU A 131 0.59 -3.27 -14.02
C LEU A 131 -0.13 -4.28 -13.12
N ARG A 132 -1.43 -4.08 -12.89
CA ARG A 132 -2.24 -4.99 -12.06
C ARG A 132 -2.49 -6.32 -12.78
N VAL A 133 -2.12 -7.43 -12.14
CA VAL A 133 -2.20 -8.79 -12.70
C VAL A 133 -3.18 -9.71 -11.96
N ARG A 134 -3.81 -9.22 -10.87
CA ARG A 134 -4.76 -10.00 -10.05
C ARG A 134 -4.12 -11.22 -9.40
N VAL A 135 -2.83 -11.11 -9.09
CA VAL A 135 -2.12 -11.98 -8.16
C VAL A 135 -1.86 -11.12 -6.93
N ARG A 136 -2.48 -11.44 -5.80
CA ARG A 136 -2.60 -10.49 -4.69
C ARG A 136 -1.24 -10.04 -4.20
N TRP A 137 -0.30 -10.96 -3.99
CA TRP A 137 1.03 -10.58 -3.49
C TRP A 137 1.79 -9.70 -4.48
N VAL A 138 1.63 -9.94 -5.79
CA VAL A 138 2.26 -9.11 -6.83
C VAL A 138 1.67 -7.72 -6.81
N ASP A 139 0.34 -7.63 -6.81
CA ASP A 139 -0.37 -6.35 -6.79
C ASP A 139 0.03 -5.53 -5.54
N GLU A 140 0.12 -6.15 -4.35
CA GLU A 140 0.60 -5.47 -3.14
C GLU A 140 2.07 -5.06 -3.18
N PHE A 141 2.95 -5.93 -3.66
CA PHE A 141 4.37 -5.64 -3.76
C PHE A 141 4.61 -4.45 -4.71
N LEU A 142 3.97 -4.47 -5.89
CA LEU A 142 4.07 -3.37 -6.86
C LEU A 142 3.51 -2.07 -6.29
N ALA A 143 2.39 -2.11 -5.56
CA ALA A 143 1.85 -0.92 -4.90
C ALA A 143 2.82 -0.37 -3.84
N ASN A 144 3.46 -1.22 -3.03
CA ASN A 144 4.50 -0.78 -2.09
C ASN A 144 5.71 -0.14 -2.80
N TYR A 145 6.20 -0.75 -3.87
CA TYR A 145 7.32 -0.21 -4.66
C TYR A 145 7.00 1.15 -5.28
N LEU A 146 5.86 1.27 -5.97
CA LEU A 146 5.40 2.53 -6.55
C LEU A 146 5.20 3.62 -5.49
N PHE A 147 4.59 3.26 -4.37
CA PHE A 147 4.38 4.17 -3.23
C PHE A 147 5.71 4.70 -2.70
N LEU A 148 6.64 3.81 -2.37
CA LEU A 148 7.91 4.19 -1.78
C LEU A 148 8.79 4.99 -2.76
N LEU A 149 8.77 4.63 -4.05
CA LEU A 149 9.45 5.40 -5.10
C LEU A 149 8.90 6.83 -5.18
N ALA A 150 7.57 6.98 -5.16
CA ALA A 150 6.92 8.29 -5.18
C ALA A 150 7.21 9.09 -3.90
N LEU A 151 7.14 8.44 -2.74
CA LEU A 151 7.36 9.06 -1.44
C LEU A 151 8.80 9.57 -1.31
N GLN A 152 9.79 8.78 -1.73
CA GLN A 152 11.20 9.17 -1.70
C GLN A 152 11.46 10.44 -2.53
N LYS A 153 10.81 10.55 -3.70
CA LYS A 153 10.97 11.69 -4.62
C LYS A 153 10.20 12.92 -4.15
N ALA A 154 8.96 12.74 -3.69
CA ALA A 154 8.06 13.85 -3.38
C ALA A 154 8.25 14.38 -1.96
N ARG A 155 8.48 13.49 -0.99
CA ARG A 155 8.48 13.75 0.46
C ARG A 155 9.58 12.93 1.15
N PRO A 156 10.87 13.17 0.83
CA PRO A 156 11.99 12.40 1.35
C PRO A 156 12.07 12.40 2.88
N GLU A 157 11.50 13.39 3.56
CA GLU A 157 11.44 13.46 5.02
C GLU A 157 10.49 12.44 5.64
N LEU A 158 9.46 11.97 4.90
CA LEU A 158 8.52 10.94 5.35
C LEU A 158 8.99 9.52 5.02
N TYR A 159 9.91 9.38 4.06
CA TYR A 159 10.40 8.09 3.59
C TYR A 159 11.06 7.23 4.69
N PRO A 160 11.95 7.75 5.56
CA PRO A 160 12.50 6.99 6.67
C PRO A 160 11.45 6.45 7.63
N GLU A 161 10.36 7.19 7.85
CA GLU A 161 9.25 6.73 8.68
C GLU A 161 8.50 5.58 8.02
N ALA A 162 8.16 5.68 6.73
CA ALA A 162 7.53 4.59 5.98
C ALA A 162 8.39 3.31 6.02
N ARG A 163 9.71 3.44 5.84
CA ARG A 163 10.66 2.32 5.94
C ARG A 163 10.70 1.73 7.36
N ARG A 164 10.71 2.57 8.40
CA ARG A 164 10.67 2.11 9.80
C ARG A 164 9.43 1.28 10.08
N TRP A 165 8.26 1.73 9.60
CA TRP A 165 7.02 0.97 9.71
C TRP A 165 7.09 -0.37 8.98
N GLY A 166 7.68 -0.43 7.78
CA GLY A 166 7.95 -1.68 7.08
C GLY A 166 8.75 -2.68 7.94
N ARG A 167 9.84 -2.23 8.58
CA ARG A 167 10.65 -3.06 9.49
C ARG A 167 9.86 -3.56 10.70
N TRP A 168 9.04 -2.70 11.33
CA TRP A 168 8.22 -3.09 12.47
C TRP A 168 7.19 -4.15 12.12
N LEU A 169 6.49 -3.95 11.02
CA LEU A 169 5.53 -4.89 10.50
C LEU A 169 6.19 -6.24 10.16
N ALA A 170 7.38 -6.21 9.54
CA ALA A 170 8.15 -7.41 9.22
C ALA A 170 8.66 -8.18 10.46
N ALA A 171 8.75 -7.52 11.62
CA ALA A 171 9.15 -8.13 12.90
C ALA A 171 7.99 -8.83 13.64
N LEU A 172 6.77 -8.76 13.12
CA LEU A 172 5.63 -9.55 13.62
C LEU A 172 5.88 -11.05 13.43
N ALA A 173 5.15 -11.88 14.19
CA ALA A 173 5.22 -13.34 14.09
C ALA A 173 3.96 -13.88 13.39
N PRO A 174 4.00 -14.11 12.07
CA PRO A 174 2.87 -14.68 11.34
C PRO A 174 2.71 -16.17 11.68
N SER A 175 1.48 -16.67 11.59
CA SER A 175 1.15 -18.08 11.73
C SER A 175 1.56 -18.90 10.51
N GLN A 176 1.46 -18.32 9.31
CA GLN A 176 1.78 -18.96 8.03
C GLN A 176 2.54 -18.00 7.09
N PRO A 177 3.88 -17.98 7.13
CA PRO A 177 4.71 -17.05 6.34
C PRO A 177 4.99 -17.57 4.90
N SER A 178 3.95 -17.80 4.09
CA SER A 178 4.13 -18.23 2.69
C SER A 178 3.30 -17.40 1.71
N LEU A 179 3.79 -17.18 0.48
CA LEU A 179 2.99 -16.48 -0.53
C LEU A 179 1.71 -17.26 -0.89
N GLY A 180 1.73 -18.59 -0.79
CA GLY A 180 0.53 -19.42 -0.96
C GLY A 180 -0.55 -19.14 0.09
N SER A 181 -0.17 -19.01 1.37
CA SER A 181 -1.10 -18.62 2.43
C SER A 181 -1.55 -17.17 2.30
N TYR A 182 -0.72 -16.29 1.74
CA TYR A 182 -1.11 -14.92 1.40
C TYR A 182 -2.26 -14.89 0.37
N GLU A 183 -2.22 -15.75 -0.64
CA GLU A 183 -3.29 -15.82 -1.65
C GLU A 183 -4.62 -16.37 -1.10
N ALA A 184 -4.60 -17.09 0.03
CA ALA A 184 -5.81 -17.64 0.67
C ALA A 184 -6.73 -16.55 1.25
N ARG A 185 -8.02 -16.87 1.47
CA ARG A 185 -9.04 -15.89 1.89
C ARG A 185 -8.98 -15.49 3.37
N ALA A 186 -8.66 -16.40 4.28
CA ALA A 186 -8.71 -16.14 5.72
C ALA A 186 -7.30 -15.88 6.27
N ARG A 187 -7.07 -14.69 6.82
CA ARG A 187 -5.79 -14.28 7.43
C ARG A 187 -6.08 -13.48 8.69
N THR A 188 -5.27 -13.68 9.73
CA THR A 188 -5.34 -12.82 10.91
C THR A 188 -4.81 -11.42 10.56
N LEU A 189 -5.12 -10.42 11.40
CA LEU A 189 -4.56 -9.07 11.23
C LEU A 189 -3.02 -9.10 11.29
N ALA A 190 -2.43 -9.88 12.21
CA ALA A 190 -0.99 -10.00 12.35
C ALA A 190 -0.33 -10.58 11.10
N ASP A 191 -0.94 -11.60 10.47
CA ASP A 191 -0.42 -12.16 9.22
C ASP A 191 -0.45 -11.09 8.11
N GLN A 192 -1.57 -10.39 7.94
CA GLN A 192 -1.72 -9.34 6.91
C GLN A 192 -0.68 -8.23 7.10
N LEU A 193 -0.53 -7.74 8.33
CA LEU A 193 0.44 -6.72 8.69
C LEU A 193 1.87 -7.21 8.43
N TRP A 194 2.19 -8.46 8.77
CA TRP A 194 3.51 -9.02 8.51
C TRP A 194 3.86 -9.05 7.02
N PHE A 195 2.94 -9.52 6.16
CA PHE A 195 3.17 -9.50 4.72
C PHE A 195 3.35 -8.09 4.19
N GLN A 196 2.54 -7.13 4.65
CA GLN A 196 2.72 -5.72 4.30
C GLN A 196 4.14 -5.27 4.67
N GLY A 197 4.60 -5.56 5.88
CA GLY A 197 5.97 -5.25 6.30
C GLY A 197 7.05 -5.86 5.42
N ARG A 198 6.90 -7.13 5.03
CA ARG A 198 7.83 -7.80 4.11
C ARG A 198 7.86 -7.15 2.73
N PHE A 199 6.70 -6.77 2.19
CA PHE A 199 6.61 -6.09 0.90
C PHE A 199 7.18 -4.67 0.97
N THR A 200 6.82 -3.89 2.00
CA THR A 200 7.35 -2.54 2.22
C THR A 200 8.87 -2.55 2.39
N THR A 201 9.42 -3.50 3.16
CA THR A 201 10.88 -3.59 3.39
C THR A 201 11.62 -3.88 2.10
N GLU A 202 11.20 -4.91 1.35
CA GLU A 202 11.84 -5.26 0.09
C GLU A 202 11.72 -4.14 -0.95
N ALA A 203 10.53 -3.54 -1.05
CA ALA A 203 10.30 -2.40 -1.94
C ALA A 203 11.20 -1.21 -1.59
N ALA A 204 11.42 -0.92 -0.30
CA ALA A 204 12.31 0.14 0.14
C ALA A 204 13.77 -0.15 -0.26
N ASP A 205 14.24 -1.38 -0.05
CA ASP A 205 15.60 -1.78 -0.39
C ASP A 205 15.84 -1.69 -1.91
N LEU A 206 14.83 -2.03 -2.73
CA LEU A 206 14.90 -1.86 -4.19
C LEU A 206 14.89 -0.40 -4.62
N VAL A 207 14.04 0.44 -4.03
CA VAL A 207 14.02 1.88 -4.31
C VAL A 207 15.37 2.52 -3.95
N GLU A 208 15.97 2.15 -2.81
CA GLU A 208 17.28 2.65 -2.40
C GLU A 208 18.42 2.17 -3.31
N ALA A 209 18.41 0.91 -3.72
CA ALA A 209 19.50 0.33 -4.51
C ALA A 209 19.42 0.63 -6.01
N ARG A 210 18.21 0.71 -6.56
CA ARG A 210 17.94 0.71 -8.01
C ARG A 210 17.05 1.86 -8.47
N GLY A 211 16.50 2.65 -7.55
CA GLY A 211 15.60 3.75 -7.89
C GLY A 211 14.39 3.29 -8.71
N ASP A 212 14.26 3.84 -9.91
CA ASP A 212 13.12 3.61 -10.81
C ASP A 212 13.33 2.55 -11.89
N GLU A 213 14.45 1.81 -11.86
CA GLU A 213 14.81 0.83 -12.89
C GLU A 213 13.72 -0.25 -13.07
N LEU A 214 13.23 -0.82 -11.95
CA LEU A 214 12.15 -1.81 -11.99
C LEU A 214 10.87 -1.22 -12.59
N LEU A 215 10.50 0.02 -12.25
CA LEU A 215 9.33 0.68 -12.83
C LEU A 215 9.44 0.80 -14.35
N ARG A 216 10.60 1.27 -14.85
CA ARG A 216 10.82 1.43 -16.30
C ARG A 216 10.70 0.10 -17.03
N GLY A 217 11.29 -0.96 -16.48
CA GLY A 217 11.19 -2.31 -17.04
C GLY A 217 9.74 -2.85 -17.05
N LEU A 218 8.99 -2.61 -15.98
CA LEU A 218 7.59 -3.02 -15.89
C LEU A 218 6.70 -2.27 -16.89
N LEU A 219 6.90 -0.96 -17.06
CA LEU A 219 6.16 -0.15 -18.04
C LEU A 219 6.47 -0.56 -19.48
N ALA A 220 7.72 -0.91 -19.78
CA ALA A 220 8.09 -1.42 -21.10
C ALA A 220 7.42 -2.77 -21.43
N ALA A 221 7.04 -3.54 -20.42
CA ALA A 221 6.34 -4.82 -20.55
C ALA A 221 4.82 -4.72 -20.33
N ALA A 222 4.28 -3.54 -20.03
CA ALA A 222 2.86 -3.35 -19.77
C ALA A 222 2.02 -3.46 -21.06
N PRO A 223 0.77 -3.97 -20.99
CA PRO A 223 0.10 -4.49 -19.81
C PRO A 223 0.67 -5.84 -19.36
N LEU A 224 0.81 -6.02 -18.05
CA LEU A 224 1.37 -7.24 -17.48
C LEU A 224 0.38 -8.39 -17.57
N SER A 225 0.90 -9.60 -17.75
CA SER A 225 0.11 -10.84 -17.73
C SER A 225 0.39 -11.66 -16.49
N ARG A 226 -0.68 -12.20 -15.89
CA ARG A 226 -0.59 -13.15 -14.77
C ARG A 226 0.32 -14.35 -15.06
N SER A 227 0.35 -14.85 -16.30
CA SER A 227 1.13 -16.03 -16.66
C SER A 227 2.63 -15.77 -16.74
N THR A 228 3.05 -14.53 -16.98
CA THR A 228 4.45 -14.18 -17.22
C THR A 228 5.05 -13.29 -16.12
N VAL A 229 4.23 -12.64 -15.29
CA VAL A 229 4.67 -11.62 -14.33
C VAL A 229 5.77 -12.09 -13.38
N HIS A 230 5.72 -13.33 -12.88
CA HIS A 230 6.76 -13.84 -11.99
C HIS A 230 8.12 -13.95 -12.71
N ARG A 231 8.13 -14.46 -13.94
CA ARG A 231 9.34 -14.56 -14.75
C ARG A 231 9.88 -13.18 -15.10
N LEU A 232 9.00 -12.25 -15.44
CA LEU A 232 9.35 -10.86 -15.72
C LEU A 232 10.00 -10.20 -14.51
N LEU A 233 9.37 -10.26 -13.33
CA LEU A 233 9.90 -9.67 -12.10
C LEU A 233 11.31 -10.18 -11.79
N VAL A 234 11.50 -11.49 -11.87
CA VAL A 234 12.81 -12.12 -11.64
C VAL A 234 13.84 -11.78 -12.72
N SER A 235 13.39 -11.50 -13.95
CA SER A 235 14.28 -11.08 -15.04
C SER A 235 14.72 -9.63 -14.88
N LEU A 236 13.82 -8.76 -14.40
CA LEU A 236 14.09 -7.35 -14.16
C LEU A 236 14.90 -7.14 -12.87
N GLU A 237 14.60 -7.94 -11.83
CA GLU A 237 15.30 -7.90 -10.54
C GLU A 237 15.62 -9.33 -10.07
N PRO A 238 16.82 -9.85 -10.42
CA PRO A 238 17.24 -11.20 -10.04
C PRO A 238 17.30 -11.45 -8.53
N SER A 239 17.53 -10.43 -7.69
CA SER A 239 17.60 -10.59 -6.24
C SER A 239 16.25 -11.05 -5.64
N LEU A 240 15.14 -10.76 -6.30
CA LEU A 240 13.81 -11.23 -5.89
C LEU A 240 13.74 -12.77 -5.79
N ARG A 241 14.59 -13.53 -6.50
CA ARG A 241 14.65 -15.00 -6.34
C ARG A 241 14.96 -15.40 -4.91
N ALA A 242 15.96 -14.76 -4.31
CA ALA A 242 16.37 -15.05 -2.94
C ALA A 242 15.30 -14.60 -1.94
N TRP A 243 14.69 -13.43 -2.19
CA TRP A 243 13.58 -12.95 -1.39
C TRP A 243 12.37 -13.89 -1.42
N PHE A 244 11.97 -14.38 -2.59
CA PHE A 244 10.89 -15.36 -2.76
C PHE A 244 11.17 -16.67 -2.01
N ALA A 245 12.42 -17.13 -2.00
CA ALA A 245 12.82 -18.31 -1.24
C ALA A 245 12.57 -18.15 0.28
N GLY A 246 12.59 -16.93 0.80
CA GLY A 246 12.25 -16.62 2.19
C GLY A 246 10.80 -16.92 2.58
N PHE A 247 9.89 -17.08 1.59
CA PHE A 247 8.49 -17.47 1.81
C PHE A 247 8.22 -18.96 1.57
N ALA A 248 9.24 -19.74 1.19
CA ALA A 248 9.09 -21.17 1.03
C ALA A 248 8.81 -21.81 2.40
N PRO A 249 7.90 -22.80 2.48
CA PRO A 249 7.71 -23.56 3.71
C PRO A 249 9.06 -24.15 4.13
N LYS A 250 9.52 -23.84 5.35
CA LYS A 250 10.68 -24.54 5.91
C LYS A 250 10.31 -26.02 5.94
N ARG A 251 11.03 -26.86 5.16
CA ARG A 251 10.92 -28.32 5.30
C ARG A 251 11.11 -28.61 6.78
N ARG A 252 10.05 -29.10 7.45
CA ARG A 252 10.21 -29.68 8.78
C ARG A 252 11.21 -30.82 8.59
N GLY A 253 12.41 -30.68 9.14
CA GLY A 253 13.34 -31.79 9.23
C GLY A 253 12.58 -32.93 9.92
N GLY A 254 12.44 -34.04 9.21
CA GLY A 254 12.03 -35.29 9.86
C GLY A 254 13.10 -35.59 10.90
N VAL A 255 12.67 -35.61 12.16
CA VAL A 255 13.36 -36.39 13.19
C VAL A 255 12.85 -37.81 13.04
#